data_AF-A0A959KIX0-F1
#
_entry.id   AF-A0A959KIX0-F1
#
_cell.length_a   1.000
_cell.length_b   1.000
_cell.length_c   1.000
_cell.angle_alpha   90.00
_cell.angle_beta   90.00
_cell.angle_gamma   90.00
#
_symmetry.space_group_name_H-M   'P 1'
#
loop_
_entity.id
_entity.type
_entity.pdbx_description
1 polymer ?
#
loop_
_entity_poly.entity_id
_entity_poly.type
_entity_poly.pdbx_seq_one_letter_code
_entity_poly.pdbx_strand_id
1 'polypeptide(L)'
;MKNTSLPLRWKMRIRATLPWLFLCMTLLLAGQIQAQSRPSDWGADTAVFGWVGEILEVTEQEADFYLQKADTGAVRPALVDGQRIIFINPRYLDTLPADVLRLAVLSHAIGHHLNEHRFIRALADDERLEAAEYTGYVLYTLGAQRALLARLPDFLPELAPPDPSEWVAALERGFDRAEAALLAVPHSSYQDDGSGDALAGVPEFPFPPAPASASYDLTDLFGDCQRLRDIDARLFQALDVRGYYSCRYFHVKGGFALVTRIEQFNPDGTCLHNDDARWSARAERQETFSLDSFLGYFKKLFTNDDRYFRVFAFIVTDQAWTADRQRTVSWEEAHGWMDEVSNRLPREIGRREVDDDTKVTVLIYEFRKKESNGDDFLTKPSELPGRTHLQRSQLLDQISRK
;
A
#
# COMPACT_ATOMS: atom_id res chain seq x y z
N MET A 1 76.80 0.40 33.90
CA MET A 1 77.37 -0.83 34.51
C MET A 1 76.34 -1.45 35.45
N LYS A 2 76.12 -2.75 35.28
CA LYS A 2 75.70 -3.77 36.28
C LYS A 2 74.33 -3.63 36.97
N ASN A 3 73.39 -4.41 36.42
CA ASN A 3 72.54 -5.42 37.08
C ASN A 3 72.79 -5.67 38.58
N THR A 4 71.73 -5.72 39.41
CA THR A 4 71.43 -6.86 40.32
C THR A 4 70.11 -6.71 41.11
N SER A 5 69.33 -7.79 41.08
CA SER A 5 68.49 -8.42 42.14
C SER A 5 67.24 -7.75 42.75
N LEU A 6 66.08 -8.35 42.40
CA LEU A 6 64.86 -8.59 43.23
C LEU A 6 65.19 -9.44 44.49
N PRO A 7 64.29 -9.75 45.48
CA PRO A 7 62.81 -9.65 45.53
C PRO A 7 62.19 -9.24 46.92
N LEU A 8 60.86 -8.99 47.02
CA LEU A 8 59.91 -9.74 47.87
C LEU A 8 58.48 -9.13 47.91
N ARG A 9 57.53 -9.90 47.37
CA ARG A 9 56.24 -10.31 47.98
C ARG A 9 55.39 -9.26 48.71
N TRP A 10 54.32 -8.82 48.05
CA TRP A 10 53.01 -8.68 48.70
C TRP A 10 51.96 -9.45 47.89
N LYS A 11 51.30 -10.38 48.60
CA LYS A 11 50.33 -11.34 48.05
C LYS A 11 48.99 -10.66 47.78
N MET A 12 48.47 -10.90 46.58
CA MET A 12 47.06 -10.79 46.26
C MET A 12 46.19 -11.54 47.28
N ARG A 13 45.15 -10.87 47.76
CA ARG A 13 43.90 -11.45 48.24
C ARG A 13 42.77 -10.54 47.78
N ILE A 14 42.40 -10.64 46.50
CA ILE A 14 41.08 -10.19 46.04
C ILE A 14 40.15 -11.36 46.34
N ARG A 15 39.34 -11.20 47.40
CA ARG A 15 38.20 -12.09 47.62
C ARG A 15 37.16 -11.75 46.56
N ALA A 16 36.89 -12.73 45.71
CA ALA A 16 35.70 -12.81 44.89
C ALA A 16 34.45 -12.72 45.77
N THR A 17 33.48 -11.92 45.33
CA THR A 17 32.04 -12.23 45.25
C THR A 17 31.33 -10.93 44.85
N LEU A 18 30.99 -10.76 43.58
CA LEU A 18 29.79 -10.03 43.12
C LEU A 18 29.68 -10.15 41.59
N PRO A 19 28.90 -11.11 41.05
CA PRO A 19 28.47 -11.09 39.65
C PRO A 19 26.96 -10.79 39.61
N TRP A 20 26.57 -9.53 39.76
CA TRP A 20 25.17 -9.11 39.61
C TRP A 20 25.15 -7.76 38.89
N LEU A 21 25.58 -7.74 37.62
CA LEU A 21 25.36 -6.62 36.69
C LEU A 21 25.64 -7.01 35.22
N PHE A 22 25.42 -8.27 34.85
CA PHE A 22 25.47 -8.75 33.46
C PHE A 22 24.38 -9.79 33.22
N LEU A 23 23.14 -9.43 33.53
CA LEU A 23 21.95 -10.17 33.06
C LEU A 23 20.68 -9.30 33.20
N CYS A 24 20.64 -8.13 32.56
CA CYS A 24 19.39 -7.34 32.47
C CYS A 24 19.36 -6.36 31.27
N MET A 25 20.13 -6.60 30.21
CA MET A 25 20.19 -5.71 29.04
C MET A 25 19.86 -6.42 27.71
N THR A 26 18.97 -7.42 27.76
CA THR A 26 18.36 -8.07 26.57
C THR A 26 16.85 -8.24 26.72
N LEU A 27 16.16 -7.35 27.44
CA LEU A 27 14.71 -7.43 27.68
C LEU A 27 13.99 -6.07 27.69
N LEU A 28 14.51 -5.07 26.99
CA LEU A 28 13.92 -3.72 26.92
C LEU A 28 14.01 -3.11 25.52
N LEU A 29 13.56 -3.86 24.50
CA LEU A 29 13.23 -3.34 23.18
C LEU A 29 12.09 -4.13 22.50
N ALA A 30 11.20 -4.72 23.31
CA ALA A 30 9.84 -5.01 22.85
C ALA A 30 9.04 -3.70 22.99
N GLY A 31 9.17 -2.81 22.01
CA GLY A 31 8.27 -1.68 21.87
C GLY A 31 6.86 -2.22 21.70
N GLN A 32 5.98 -1.92 22.66
CA GLN A 32 4.59 -2.35 22.65
C GLN A 32 3.87 -1.76 21.42
N ILE A 33 3.82 -2.51 20.32
CA ILE A 33 2.79 -2.36 19.29
C ILE A 33 1.54 -3.03 19.85
N GLN A 34 0.88 -2.38 20.80
CA GLN A 34 -0.42 -2.80 21.28
C GLN A 34 -1.48 -2.00 20.51
N ALA A 35 -2.27 -2.69 19.69
CA ALA A 35 -3.55 -2.17 19.23
C ALA A 35 -4.28 -1.59 20.44
N GLN A 36 -4.57 -0.29 20.40
CA GLN A 36 -4.96 0.47 21.58
C GLN A 36 -6.26 -0.13 22.13
N SER A 37 -6.18 -0.76 23.29
CA SER A 37 -7.34 -1.25 24.05
C SER A 37 -6.89 -1.36 25.50
N ARG A 38 -7.83 -1.31 26.46
CA ARG A 38 -7.49 -1.55 27.87
C ARG A 38 -7.48 -3.07 28.10
N PRO A 39 -6.34 -3.71 28.41
CA PRO A 39 -6.27 -5.16 28.60
C PRO A 39 -7.22 -5.70 29.69
N SER A 40 -7.68 -4.82 30.60
CA SER A 40 -8.68 -5.13 31.63
C SER A 40 -10.00 -5.67 31.08
N ASP A 41 -10.38 -5.28 29.86
CA ASP A 41 -11.69 -5.59 29.28
C ASP A 41 -11.72 -7.00 28.64
N TRP A 42 -10.56 -7.64 28.55
CA TRP A 42 -10.37 -8.93 27.89
C TRP A 42 -10.27 -10.12 28.86
N GLY A 43 -10.05 -9.86 30.16
CA GLY A 43 -9.89 -10.92 31.15
C GLY A 43 -8.71 -11.83 30.81
N ALA A 44 -8.95 -13.15 30.74
CA ALA A 44 -7.92 -14.13 30.37
C ALA A 44 -7.73 -14.30 28.85
N ASP A 45 -8.61 -13.72 28.02
CA ASP A 45 -8.63 -13.91 26.56
C ASP A 45 -7.66 -12.96 25.85
N THR A 46 -6.37 -13.05 26.15
CA THR A 46 -5.35 -12.14 25.61
C THR A 46 -4.62 -12.65 24.37
N ALA A 47 -4.88 -13.88 23.92
CA ALA A 47 -4.21 -14.51 22.77
C ALA A 47 -4.34 -13.67 21.49
N VAL A 48 -5.47 -12.98 21.33
CA VAL A 48 -5.75 -12.11 20.18
C VAL A 48 -4.71 -11.01 19.98
N PHE A 49 -4.15 -10.47 21.07
CA PHE A 49 -3.12 -9.44 20.97
C PHE A 49 -1.81 -10.00 20.41
N GLY A 50 -1.53 -11.27 20.69
CA GLY A 50 -0.41 -11.99 20.09
C GLY A 50 -0.59 -12.13 18.59
N TRP A 51 -1.74 -12.61 18.13
CA TRP A 51 -2.04 -12.76 16.70
C TRP A 51 -2.05 -11.43 15.95
N VAL A 52 -2.63 -10.37 16.54
CA VAL A 52 -2.62 -9.03 15.94
C VAL A 52 -1.20 -8.47 15.89
N GLY A 53 -0.42 -8.65 16.95
CA GLY A 53 0.98 -8.25 16.99
C GLY A 53 1.81 -8.96 15.92
N GLU A 54 1.62 -10.26 15.75
CA GLU A 54 2.28 -11.07 14.72
C GLU A 54 1.96 -10.56 13.31
N ILE A 55 0.68 -10.27 13.01
CA ILE A 55 0.27 -9.72 11.70
C ILE A 55 0.93 -8.36 11.43
N LEU A 56 0.96 -7.47 12.43
CA LEU A 56 1.55 -6.14 12.29
C LEU A 56 3.08 -6.19 12.19
N GLU A 57 3.71 -7.12 12.90
CA GLU A 57 5.15 -7.34 12.86
C GLU A 57 5.60 -7.84 11.48
N VAL A 58 4.95 -8.87 10.92
CA VAL A 58 5.33 -9.43 9.61
C VAL A 58 5.04 -8.51 8.43
N THR A 59 4.21 -7.49 8.63
CA THR A 59 3.90 -6.47 7.62
C THR A 59 4.58 -5.13 7.88
N GLU A 60 5.35 -5.03 8.95
CA GLU A 60 6.01 -3.80 9.41
C GLU A 60 5.03 -2.60 9.56
N GLN A 61 3.78 -2.89 9.93
CA GLN A 61 2.72 -1.89 10.08
C GLN A 61 2.50 -1.51 11.55
N GLU A 62 2.10 -0.26 11.78
CA GLU A 62 1.65 0.21 13.10
C GLU A 62 0.12 0.16 13.18
N ALA A 63 -0.42 -0.21 14.36
CA ALA A 63 -1.86 -0.22 14.58
C ALA A 63 -2.42 1.21 14.68
N ASP A 64 -3.39 1.53 13.83
CA ASP A 64 -4.19 2.77 13.87
C ASP A 64 -5.66 2.51 14.26
N PHE A 65 -5.93 1.32 14.83
CA PHE A 65 -7.25 0.85 15.21
C PHE A 65 -7.30 0.33 16.66
N TYR A 66 -8.50 0.29 17.21
CA TYR A 66 -8.80 -0.25 18.54
C TYR A 66 -9.37 -1.66 18.43
N LEU A 67 -8.99 -2.55 19.35
CA LEU A 67 -9.65 -3.85 19.50
C LEU A 67 -10.73 -3.78 20.56
N GLN A 68 -11.93 -4.25 20.24
CA GLN A 68 -13.04 -4.30 21.17
C GLN A 68 -13.69 -5.68 21.18
N LYS A 69 -13.77 -6.29 22.37
CA LYS A 69 -14.51 -7.54 22.57
C LYS A 69 -16.01 -7.29 22.35
N ALA A 70 -16.64 -8.11 21.53
CA ALA A 70 -18.08 -8.05 21.24
C ALA A 70 -18.65 -9.45 20.99
N ASP A 71 -19.94 -9.64 21.27
CA ASP A 71 -20.66 -10.89 20.98
C ASP A 71 -21.29 -10.84 19.58
N THR A 72 -20.44 -10.55 18.58
CA THR A 72 -20.82 -10.53 17.15
C THR A 72 -20.61 -11.90 16.52
N GLY A 73 -21.31 -12.23 15.42
CA GLY A 73 -21.19 -13.54 14.78
C GLY A 73 -19.78 -13.91 14.30
N ALA A 74 -18.97 -12.92 13.92
CA ALA A 74 -17.57 -13.06 13.51
C ALA A 74 -16.76 -11.82 13.91
N VAL A 75 -15.47 -11.77 13.53
CA VAL A 75 -14.66 -10.55 13.62
C VAL A 75 -15.16 -9.52 12.61
N ARG A 76 -15.31 -8.26 13.04
CA ARG A 76 -15.88 -7.20 12.21
C ARG A 76 -15.15 -5.87 12.37
N PRO A 77 -14.51 -5.35 11.32
CA PRO A 77 -14.01 -3.98 11.32
C PRO A 77 -15.15 -2.96 11.15
N ALA A 78 -15.01 -1.79 11.75
CA ALA A 78 -16.00 -0.72 11.69
C ALA A 78 -15.39 0.66 11.97
N LEU A 79 -16.09 1.70 11.53
CA LEU A 79 -15.88 3.08 11.96
C LEU A 79 -16.98 3.47 12.96
N VAL A 80 -16.58 3.84 14.19
CA VAL A 80 -17.50 4.31 15.24
C VAL A 80 -17.03 5.68 15.70
N ASP A 81 -17.85 6.71 15.51
CA ASP A 81 -17.51 8.11 15.85
C ASP A 81 -16.15 8.56 15.28
N GLY A 82 -15.81 8.10 14.07
CA GLY A 82 -14.55 8.40 13.40
C GLY A 82 -13.36 7.55 13.87
N GLN A 83 -13.54 6.65 14.83
CA GLN A 83 -12.51 5.73 15.31
C GLN A 83 -12.59 4.38 14.58
N ARG A 84 -11.43 3.87 14.15
CA ARG A 84 -11.28 2.53 13.58
C ARG A 84 -11.32 1.49 14.69
N ILE A 85 -12.33 0.63 14.69
CA ILE A 85 -12.52 -0.42 15.69
C ILE A 85 -12.62 -1.78 15.00
N ILE A 86 -11.92 -2.79 15.52
CA ILE A 86 -12.15 -4.19 15.18
C ILE A 86 -12.92 -4.82 16.34
N PHE A 87 -14.18 -5.17 16.07
CA PHE A 87 -15.01 -5.95 16.97
C PHE A 87 -14.62 -7.42 16.86
N ILE A 88 -14.26 -8.03 17.98
CA ILE A 88 -13.79 -9.42 18.03
C ILE A 88 -14.71 -10.21 18.93
N ASN A 89 -15.21 -11.34 18.41
CA ASN A 89 -15.82 -12.37 19.23
C ASN A 89 -14.78 -13.47 19.51
N PRO A 90 -14.22 -13.56 20.73
CA PRO A 90 -13.26 -14.61 21.07
C PRO A 90 -13.82 -16.01 20.90
N ARG A 91 -15.12 -16.22 21.19
CA ARG A 91 -15.77 -17.53 21.02
C ARG A 91 -15.78 -17.96 19.57
N TYR A 92 -15.96 -17.02 18.64
CA TYR A 92 -15.88 -17.31 17.22
C TYR A 92 -14.45 -17.73 16.84
N LEU A 93 -13.41 -17.01 17.31
CA LEU A 93 -12.02 -17.41 17.06
C LEU A 93 -11.68 -18.78 17.65
N ASP A 94 -12.31 -19.17 18.76
CA ASP A 94 -12.16 -20.51 19.36
C ASP A 94 -12.76 -21.62 18.48
N THR A 95 -13.77 -21.31 17.65
CA THR A 95 -14.35 -22.29 16.71
C THR A 95 -13.45 -22.62 15.52
N LEU A 96 -12.48 -21.76 15.20
CA LEU A 96 -11.59 -21.96 14.07
C LEU A 96 -10.56 -23.06 14.39
N PRO A 97 -10.46 -24.14 13.59
CA PRO A 97 -9.66 -25.31 13.97
C PRO A 97 -8.15 -25.11 13.88
N ALA A 98 -7.68 -24.02 13.26
CA ALA A 98 -6.26 -23.77 13.02
C ALA A 98 -5.91 -22.28 13.18
N ASP A 99 -4.71 -22.01 13.69
CA ASP A 99 -4.23 -20.63 13.91
C ASP A 99 -4.16 -19.84 12.60
N VAL A 100 -3.80 -20.49 11.49
CA VAL A 100 -3.78 -19.86 10.17
C VAL A 100 -5.15 -19.29 9.75
N LEU A 101 -6.26 -19.91 10.20
CA LEU A 101 -7.61 -19.40 9.92
C LEU A 101 -7.95 -18.19 10.81
N ARG A 102 -7.48 -18.19 12.06
CA ARG A 102 -7.60 -17.03 12.96
C ARG A 102 -6.81 -15.85 12.42
N LEU A 103 -5.58 -16.10 11.98
CA LEU A 103 -4.71 -15.12 11.35
C LEU A 103 -5.33 -14.61 10.04
N ALA A 104 -5.93 -15.46 9.21
CA ALA A 104 -6.63 -15.02 8.00
C ALA A 104 -7.79 -14.06 8.30
N VAL A 105 -8.68 -14.42 9.24
CA VAL A 105 -9.79 -13.57 9.67
C VAL A 105 -9.31 -12.22 10.21
N LEU A 106 -8.32 -12.25 11.09
CA LEU A 106 -7.79 -11.04 11.71
C LEU A 106 -7.07 -10.18 10.67
N SER A 107 -6.30 -10.79 9.76
CA SER A 107 -5.62 -10.08 8.67
C SER A 107 -6.62 -9.40 7.76
N HIS A 108 -7.73 -10.04 7.43
CA HIS A 108 -8.78 -9.41 6.62
C HIS A 108 -9.37 -8.18 7.31
N ALA A 109 -9.70 -8.29 8.60
CA ALA A 109 -10.23 -7.16 9.37
C ALA A 109 -9.21 -6.02 9.55
N ILE A 110 -7.94 -6.35 9.77
CA ILE A 110 -6.83 -5.39 9.84
C ILE A 110 -6.64 -4.71 8.49
N GLY A 111 -6.66 -5.48 7.39
CA GLY A 111 -6.54 -4.97 6.03
C GLY A 111 -7.59 -3.91 5.71
N HIS A 112 -8.81 -4.03 6.22
CA HIS A 112 -9.80 -2.96 6.07
C HIS A 112 -9.36 -1.63 6.73
N HIS A 113 -8.78 -1.67 7.91
CA HIS A 113 -8.33 -0.44 8.57
C HIS A 113 -7.05 0.10 7.95
N LEU A 114 -6.12 -0.79 7.62
CA LEU A 114 -4.88 -0.37 6.99
C LEU A 114 -5.11 0.18 5.56
N ASN A 115 -6.06 -0.36 4.81
CA ASN A 115 -6.40 0.23 3.51
C ASN A 115 -7.37 1.42 3.64
N GLU A 116 -7.58 1.90 4.86
CA GLU A 116 -8.42 3.05 5.18
C GLU A 116 -9.89 2.94 4.72
N HIS A 117 -10.39 1.72 4.55
CA HIS A 117 -11.75 1.45 4.04
C HIS A 117 -12.84 2.18 4.85
N ARG A 118 -13.90 2.55 4.13
CA ARG A 118 -14.99 3.42 4.59
C ARG A 118 -16.27 2.67 4.94
N PHE A 119 -16.39 1.39 4.54
CA PHE A 119 -17.54 0.54 4.81
C PHE A 119 -18.85 1.07 4.19
N ILE A 120 -18.76 1.70 3.02
CA ILE A 120 -19.92 2.19 2.27
C ILE A 120 -20.37 1.11 1.29
N ARG A 121 -21.69 0.89 1.19
CA ARG A 121 -22.26 -0.19 0.36
C ARG A 121 -21.77 -0.22 -1.09
N ALA A 122 -21.54 0.95 -1.70
CA ALA A 122 -21.06 1.07 -3.07
C ALA A 122 -19.63 0.54 -3.28
N LEU A 123 -18.81 0.51 -2.21
CA LEU A 123 -17.41 0.08 -2.25
C LEU A 123 -17.21 -1.30 -1.61
N ALA A 124 -18.27 -1.94 -1.12
CA ALA A 124 -18.16 -3.09 -0.23
C ALA A 124 -17.43 -4.28 -0.86
N ASP A 125 -17.56 -4.48 -2.17
CA ASP A 125 -16.87 -5.58 -2.86
C ASP A 125 -15.40 -5.22 -3.15
N ASP A 126 -15.11 -4.00 -3.60
CA ASP A 126 -13.73 -3.52 -3.80
C ASP A 126 -12.93 -3.56 -2.49
N GLU A 127 -13.47 -2.98 -1.42
CA GLU A 127 -12.87 -2.97 -0.08
C GLU A 127 -12.63 -4.40 0.44
N ARG A 128 -13.55 -5.33 0.15
CA ARG A 128 -13.38 -6.74 0.54
C ARG A 128 -12.25 -7.41 -0.25
N LEU A 129 -12.12 -7.13 -1.55
CA LEU A 129 -11.05 -7.69 -2.38
C LEU A 129 -9.68 -7.12 -1.99
N GLU A 130 -9.58 -5.82 -1.69
CA GLU A 130 -8.34 -5.19 -1.21
C GLU A 130 -7.92 -5.77 0.17
N ALA A 131 -8.88 -6.02 1.07
CA ALA A 131 -8.61 -6.68 2.35
C ALA A 131 -8.22 -8.17 2.17
N ALA A 132 -8.77 -8.84 1.17
CA ALA A 132 -8.39 -10.21 0.81
C ALA A 132 -6.96 -10.29 0.25
N GLU A 133 -6.56 -9.31 -0.57
CA GLU A 133 -5.18 -9.21 -1.05
C GLU A 133 -4.19 -9.02 0.10
N TYR A 134 -4.50 -8.13 1.04
CA TYR A 134 -3.71 -7.98 2.26
C TYR A 134 -3.61 -9.30 3.05
N THR A 135 -4.71 -10.05 3.14
CA THR A 135 -4.73 -11.36 3.80
C THR A 135 -3.81 -12.37 3.10
N GLY A 136 -3.83 -12.42 1.77
CA GLY A 136 -2.96 -13.30 0.99
C GLY A 136 -1.48 -13.02 1.22
N TYR A 137 -1.12 -11.73 1.28
CA TYR A 137 0.24 -11.28 1.60
C TYR A 137 0.69 -11.75 2.98
N VAL A 138 -0.12 -11.51 4.01
CA VAL A 138 0.19 -11.93 5.39
C VAL A 138 0.36 -13.44 5.48
N LEU A 139 -0.55 -14.21 4.85
CA LEU A 139 -0.50 -15.66 4.88
C LEU A 139 0.79 -16.22 4.26
N TYR A 140 1.28 -15.63 3.16
CA TYR A 140 2.58 -16.01 2.61
C TYR A 140 3.72 -15.74 3.60
N THR A 141 3.77 -14.53 4.17
CA THR A 141 4.87 -14.13 5.07
C THR A 141 4.91 -15.00 6.34
N LEU A 142 3.76 -15.52 6.76
CA LEU A 142 3.62 -16.48 7.86
C LEU A 142 3.87 -17.94 7.45
N GLY A 143 4.26 -18.19 6.20
CA GLY A 143 4.61 -19.53 5.69
C GLY A 143 3.42 -20.43 5.41
N ALA A 144 2.22 -19.88 5.19
CA ALA A 144 1.06 -20.67 4.79
C ALA A 144 1.28 -21.32 3.42
N GLN A 145 0.68 -22.50 3.22
CA GLN A 145 0.74 -23.18 1.92
C GLN A 145 -0.26 -22.54 0.94
N ARG A 146 0.17 -22.27 -0.30
CA ARG A 146 -0.68 -21.73 -1.36
C ARG A 146 -2.00 -22.50 -1.56
N ALA A 147 -1.97 -23.82 -1.42
CA ALA A 147 -3.16 -24.67 -1.53
C ALA A 147 -4.27 -24.36 -0.50
N LEU A 148 -3.95 -23.65 0.59
CA LEU A 148 -4.93 -23.17 1.56
C LEU A 148 -5.87 -22.13 0.96
N LEU A 149 -5.38 -21.25 0.07
CA LEU A 149 -6.14 -20.10 -0.42
C LEU A 149 -7.45 -20.51 -1.10
N ALA A 150 -7.40 -21.52 -1.96
CA ALA A 150 -8.57 -22.08 -2.63
C ALA A 150 -9.60 -22.72 -1.67
N ARG A 151 -9.20 -23.04 -0.43
CA ARG A 151 -10.05 -23.66 0.59
C ARG A 151 -10.54 -22.67 1.65
N LEU A 152 -9.98 -21.47 1.71
CA LEU A 152 -10.41 -20.47 2.68
C LEU A 152 -11.91 -20.15 2.60
N PRO A 153 -12.57 -20.10 1.41
CA PRO A 153 -14.01 -19.87 1.34
C PRO A 153 -14.85 -20.95 2.06
N ASP A 154 -14.36 -22.19 2.12
CA ASP A 154 -15.05 -23.28 2.80
C ASP A 154 -15.01 -23.11 4.33
N PHE A 155 -13.95 -22.48 4.84
CA PHE A 155 -13.74 -22.26 6.27
C PHE A 155 -14.26 -20.90 6.75
N LEU A 156 -14.23 -19.89 5.89
CA LEU A 156 -14.51 -18.49 6.20
C LEU A 156 -15.52 -17.88 5.20
N PRO A 157 -16.70 -18.49 5.00
CA PRO A 157 -17.67 -18.05 3.99
C PRO A 157 -18.18 -16.62 4.21
N GLU A 158 -18.16 -16.13 5.45
CA GLU A 158 -18.57 -14.77 5.82
C GLU A 158 -17.63 -13.66 5.32
N LEU A 159 -16.39 -14.00 4.97
CA LEU A 159 -15.42 -13.05 4.42
C LEU A 159 -15.52 -12.94 2.90
N ALA A 160 -16.09 -13.94 2.23
CA ALA A 160 -16.16 -13.99 0.78
C ALA A 160 -17.31 -13.12 0.23
N PRO A 161 -17.11 -12.45 -0.92
CA PRO A 161 -18.20 -11.82 -1.68
C PRO A 161 -19.13 -12.89 -2.27
N PRO A 162 -20.26 -12.48 -2.88
CA PRO A 162 -21.19 -13.41 -3.53
C PRO A 162 -20.54 -14.37 -4.52
N ASP A 163 -19.43 -13.97 -5.17
CA ASP A 163 -18.57 -14.84 -5.97
C ASP A 163 -17.25 -15.13 -5.23
N PRO A 164 -17.09 -16.31 -4.60
CA PRO A 164 -15.88 -16.67 -3.89
C PRO A 164 -14.63 -16.75 -4.77
N SER A 165 -14.77 -16.93 -6.09
CA SER A 165 -13.62 -17.04 -6.99
C SER A 165 -12.81 -15.74 -7.07
N GLU A 166 -13.49 -14.59 -6.98
CA GLU A 166 -12.84 -13.27 -6.99
C GLU A 166 -12.01 -13.04 -5.72
N TRP A 167 -12.49 -13.55 -4.59
CA TRP A 167 -11.80 -13.48 -3.31
C TRP A 167 -10.58 -14.38 -3.27
N VAL A 168 -10.69 -15.60 -3.80
CA VAL A 168 -9.53 -16.49 -3.98
C VAL A 168 -8.50 -15.84 -4.90
N ALA A 169 -8.91 -15.24 -6.02
CA ALA A 169 -8.00 -14.53 -6.91
C ALA A 169 -7.31 -13.34 -6.21
N ALA A 170 -8.01 -12.61 -5.35
CA ALA A 170 -7.41 -11.53 -4.56
C ALA A 170 -6.38 -12.04 -3.53
N LEU A 171 -6.72 -13.13 -2.82
CA LEU A 171 -5.78 -13.82 -1.95
C LEU A 171 -4.53 -14.28 -2.71
N GLU A 172 -4.72 -14.88 -3.89
CA GLU A 172 -3.61 -15.34 -4.74
C GLU A 172 -2.73 -14.17 -5.17
N ARG A 173 -3.29 -13.03 -5.59
CA ARG A 173 -2.51 -11.82 -5.90
C ARG A 173 -1.64 -11.39 -4.72
N GLY A 174 -2.22 -11.32 -3.52
CA GLY A 174 -1.48 -10.97 -2.31
C GLY A 174 -0.35 -11.96 -1.98
N PHE A 175 -0.61 -13.25 -2.19
CA PHE A 175 0.34 -14.32 -1.92
C PHE A 175 1.48 -14.34 -2.96
N ASP A 176 1.17 -14.23 -4.24
CA ASP A 176 2.13 -14.05 -5.35
C ASP A 176 3.04 -12.84 -5.10
N ARG A 177 2.44 -11.75 -4.61
CA ARG A 177 3.12 -10.50 -4.31
C ARG A 177 4.16 -10.66 -3.21
N ALA A 178 3.81 -11.32 -2.11
CA ALA A 178 4.73 -11.59 -1.02
C ALA A 178 5.83 -12.58 -1.45
N GLU A 179 5.49 -13.55 -2.30
CA GLU A 179 6.45 -14.47 -2.91
C GLU A 179 7.46 -13.76 -3.81
N ALA A 180 6.98 -12.89 -4.69
CA ALA A 180 7.82 -12.07 -5.54
C ALA A 180 8.72 -11.15 -4.71
N ALA A 181 8.18 -10.54 -3.64
CA ALA A 181 8.95 -9.72 -2.72
C ALA A 181 10.08 -10.53 -2.06
N LEU A 182 9.83 -11.76 -1.61
CA LEU A 182 10.87 -12.64 -1.03
C LEU A 182 11.90 -13.09 -2.06
N LEU A 183 11.48 -13.44 -3.27
CA LEU A 183 12.36 -13.88 -4.36
C LEU A 183 13.24 -12.73 -4.91
N ALA A 184 12.80 -11.49 -4.76
CA ALA A 184 13.62 -10.31 -5.00
C ALA A 184 14.69 -10.09 -3.92
N VAL A 185 14.65 -10.82 -2.79
CA VAL A 185 15.65 -10.81 -1.71
C VAL A 185 16.73 -11.88 -1.92
N PRO A 186 17.60 -11.71 -2.93
CA PRO A 186 18.99 -11.97 -2.69
C PRO A 186 19.78 -10.71 -3.03
N HIS A 187 19.67 -9.66 -2.20
CA HIS A 187 20.66 -8.57 -1.93
C HIS A 187 20.03 -7.31 -1.28
N SER A 188 19.08 -7.41 -0.35
CA SER A 188 18.46 -6.21 0.25
C SER A 188 18.69 -6.07 1.76
N SER A 189 19.83 -5.45 2.10
CA SER A 189 19.89 -4.51 3.21
C SER A 189 20.30 -3.17 2.61
N TYR A 190 19.35 -2.38 2.15
CA TYR A 190 19.64 -1.01 1.71
C TYR A 190 18.82 -0.05 2.57
N GLN A 191 19.52 0.61 3.47
CA GLN A 191 19.08 1.87 4.05
C GLN A 191 19.14 2.91 2.94
N ASP A 192 18.06 3.64 2.69
CA ASP A 192 18.18 4.93 1.99
C ASP A 192 18.85 5.91 2.96
N ASP A 193 20.17 6.01 2.88
CA ASP A 193 20.99 6.98 3.59
C ASP A 193 21.01 8.36 2.89
N GLY A 194 20.09 8.58 1.94
CA GLY A 194 20.09 9.75 1.06
C GLY A 194 20.94 9.57 -0.20
N SER A 195 21.58 8.40 -0.40
CA SER A 195 22.31 8.09 -1.64
C SER A 195 21.41 7.77 -2.84
N GLY A 196 20.13 7.41 -2.60
CA GLY A 196 19.16 7.13 -3.64
C GLY A 196 19.02 5.67 -4.05
N ASP A 197 19.36 4.72 -3.19
CA ASP A 197 19.20 3.29 -3.45
C ASP A 197 17.75 2.81 -3.22
N ALA A 198 17.33 1.79 -3.96
CA ALA A 198 15.98 1.24 -3.89
C ALA A 198 15.65 0.64 -2.51
N LEU A 199 14.51 1.04 -1.95
CA LEU A 199 13.99 0.47 -0.70
C LEU A 199 13.36 -0.91 -0.95
N ALA A 200 13.69 -1.88 -0.10
CA ALA A 200 13.16 -3.24 -0.20
C ALA A 200 11.61 -3.24 -0.11
N GLY A 201 10.95 -3.94 -1.04
CA GLY A 201 9.49 -4.08 -1.03
C GLY A 201 8.71 -2.89 -1.62
N VAL A 202 9.39 -1.86 -2.09
CA VAL A 202 8.77 -0.69 -2.75
C VAL A 202 9.21 -0.70 -4.22
N PRO A 203 8.29 -0.79 -5.18
CA PRO A 203 8.66 -0.79 -6.58
C PRO A 203 9.25 0.57 -6.97
N GLU A 204 10.25 0.56 -7.84
CA GLU A 204 10.86 1.80 -8.32
C GLU A 204 9.97 2.41 -9.41
N PHE A 205 9.71 3.71 -9.30
CA PHE A 205 9.03 4.42 -10.37
C PHE A 205 10.01 4.53 -11.54
N PRO A 206 9.59 4.25 -12.78
CA PRO A 206 10.52 4.31 -13.89
C PRO A 206 11.08 5.74 -14.09
N PHE A 207 12.37 5.92 -13.78
CA PHE A 207 12.99 7.25 -13.67
C PHE A 207 14.28 7.38 -14.52
N PRO A 208 14.53 8.52 -15.19
CA PRO A 208 13.65 9.67 -15.32
C PRO A 208 12.32 9.32 -16.01
N PRO A 209 11.22 10.01 -15.65
CA PRO A 209 9.90 9.65 -16.16
C PRO A 209 9.86 9.80 -17.67
N ALA A 210 9.11 8.91 -18.34
CA ALA A 210 8.74 9.15 -19.73
C ALA A 210 7.90 10.44 -19.83
N PRO A 211 8.00 11.20 -20.94
CA PRO A 211 7.25 12.43 -21.13
C PRO A 211 5.76 12.18 -20.90
N ALA A 212 5.15 13.01 -20.07
CA ALA A 212 3.72 13.00 -19.83
C ALA A 212 2.98 13.70 -20.99
N SER A 213 1.68 13.44 -21.12
CA SER A 213 0.79 14.17 -22.02
C SER A 213 0.65 15.64 -21.58
N ALA A 214 0.58 15.84 -20.28
CA ALA A 214 0.64 17.14 -19.62
C ALA A 214 1.31 17.01 -18.25
N SER A 215 1.78 18.13 -17.69
CA SER A 215 2.27 18.19 -16.31
C SER A 215 1.88 19.50 -15.65
N TYR A 216 1.95 19.55 -14.33
CA TYR A 216 1.73 20.78 -13.57
C TYR A 216 2.55 20.76 -12.26
N ASP A 217 3.15 21.90 -11.94
CA ASP A 217 3.88 22.10 -10.68
C ASP A 217 2.90 22.49 -9.57
N LEU A 218 2.94 21.74 -8.47
CA LEU A 218 2.10 21.90 -7.29
C LEU A 218 2.91 22.35 -6.07
N THR A 219 4.23 22.55 -6.20
CA THR A 219 5.16 22.77 -5.08
C THR A 219 4.68 23.86 -4.12
N ASP A 220 4.21 25.00 -4.64
CA ASP A 220 3.73 26.13 -3.83
C ASP A 220 2.55 25.79 -2.90
N LEU A 221 1.81 24.71 -3.18
CA LEU A 221 0.67 24.27 -2.36
C LEU A 221 1.09 23.47 -1.12
N PHE A 222 2.37 23.15 -0.97
CA PHE A 222 2.90 22.29 0.10
C PHE A 222 3.95 22.97 0.98
N GLY A 223 4.12 24.29 0.88
CA GLY A 223 5.14 25.02 1.65
C GLY A 223 4.97 25.02 3.18
N ASP A 224 3.85 24.51 3.69
CA ASP A 224 3.58 24.32 5.13
C ASP A 224 3.84 22.88 5.62
N CYS A 225 4.12 21.94 4.71
CA CYS A 225 4.48 20.57 5.05
C CYS A 225 5.92 20.49 5.56
N GLN A 226 6.16 19.75 6.64
CA GLN A 226 7.49 19.61 7.24
C GLN A 226 8.15 18.29 6.84
N ARG A 227 7.35 17.27 6.54
CA ARG A 227 7.81 15.93 6.16
C ARG A 227 7.10 15.43 4.91
N LEU A 228 7.73 14.48 4.21
CA LEU A 228 7.15 13.88 3.00
C LEU A 228 5.78 13.22 3.27
N ARG A 229 5.58 12.64 4.47
CA ARG A 229 4.26 12.10 4.88
C ARG A 229 3.16 13.17 4.97
N ASP A 230 3.50 14.43 5.20
CA ASP A 230 2.51 15.50 5.30
C ASP A 230 2.00 15.88 3.89
N ILE A 231 2.91 15.85 2.91
CA ILE A 231 2.58 16.01 1.47
C ILE A 231 1.70 14.85 1.03
N ASP A 232 2.11 13.62 1.35
CA ASP A 232 1.37 12.39 1.07
C ASP A 232 -0.05 12.44 1.64
N ALA A 233 -0.20 12.71 2.94
CA ALA A 233 -1.51 12.78 3.57
C ALA A 233 -2.45 13.77 2.88
N ARG A 234 -1.95 14.93 2.47
CA ARG A 234 -2.74 15.95 1.75
C ARG A 234 -3.10 15.50 0.32
N LEU A 235 -2.16 14.90 -0.40
CA LEU A 235 -2.42 14.34 -1.74
C LEU A 235 -3.45 13.21 -1.67
N PHE A 236 -3.22 12.23 -0.79
CA PHE A 236 -4.09 11.08 -0.60
C PHE A 236 -5.49 11.51 -0.18
N GLN A 237 -5.63 12.42 0.79
CA GLN A 237 -6.94 12.95 1.19
C GLN A 237 -7.67 13.62 0.03
N ALA A 238 -6.96 14.42 -0.78
CA ALA A 238 -7.56 15.07 -1.94
C ALA A 238 -8.01 14.07 -3.01
N LEU A 239 -7.23 13.02 -3.25
CA LEU A 239 -7.53 11.92 -4.16
C LEU A 239 -8.74 11.11 -3.68
N ASP A 240 -8.74 10.76 -2.40
CA ASP A 240 -9.77 9.96 -1.74
C ASP A 240 -11.14 10.68 -1.70
N VAL A 241 -11.17 11.99 -1.48
CA VAL A 241 -12.41 12.81 -1.58
C VAL A 241 -12.99 12.81 -3.00
N ARG A 242 -12.16 12.55 -4.02
CA ARG A 242 -12.55 12.56 -5.44
C ARG A 242 -12.72 11.16 -6.03
N GLY A 243 -12.63 10.12 -5.21
CA GLY A 243 -12.87 8.72 -5.58
C GLY A 243 -11.65 7.99 -6.17
N TYR A 244 -10.45 8.55 -6.08
CA TYR A 244 -9.21 7.85 -6.44
C TYR A 244 -8.70 7.03 -5.24
N TYR A 245 -9.53 6.12 -4.73
CA TYR A 245 -9.22 5.34 -3.53
C TYR A 245 -8.08 4.32 -3.76
N SER A 246 -8.00 3.72 -4.95
CA SER A 246 -6.88 2.84 -5.29
C SER A 246 -5.71 3.65 -5.87
N CYS A 247 -4.67 3.83 -5.06
CA CYS A 247 -3.39 4.42 -5.47
C CYS A 247 -2.23 3.45 -5.22
N ARG A 248 -1.10 3.69 -5.90
CA ARG A 248 0.15 2.94 -5.75
C ARG A 248 1.32 3.87 -5.53
N TYR A 249 2.16 3.51 -4.58
CA TYR A 249 3.39 4.19 -4.22
C TYR A 249 4.57 3.53 -4.90
N PHE A 250 5.49 4.37 -5.33
CA PHE A 250 6.74 3.95 -5.92
C PHE A 250 7.88 4.74 -5.30
N HIS A 251 9.02 4.09 -5.18
CA HIS A 251 10.25 4.77 -4.82
C HIS A 251 10.70 5.65 -5.99
N VAL A 252 11.02 6.90 -5.68
CA VAL A 252 11.78 7.79 -6.57
C VAL A 252 12.97 8.25 -5.76
N LYS A 253 14.15 8.35 -6.37
CA LYS A 253 15.29 8.91 -5.68
C LYS A 253 14.92 10.25 -5.03
N GLY A 254 15.16 10.38 -3.73
CA GLY A 254 14.84 11.62 -3.00
C GLY A 254 13.41 11.74 -2.49
N GLY A 255 12.53 10.76 -2.73
CA GLY A 255 11.15 10.82 -2.28
C GLY A 255 10.29 9.67 -2.81
N PHE A 256 9.13 9.99 -3.37
CA PHE A 256 8.16 8.99 -3.82
C PHE A 256 7.37 9.45 -5.05
N ALA A 257 6.76 8.49 -5.74
CA ALA A 257 5.67 8.74 -6.66
C ALA A 257 4.38 8.12 -6.13
N LEU A 258 3.27 8.84 -6.26
CA LEU A 258 1.91 8.36 -5.99
C LEU A 258 1.14 8.31 -7.30
N VAL A 259 0.78 7.11 -7.74
CA VAL A 259 0.10 6.84 -9.01
C VAL A 259 -1.35 6.47 -8.74
N THR A 260 -2.28 7.10 -9.44
CA THR A 260 -3.71 6.80 -9.32
C THR A 260 -4.11 5.64 -10.21
N ARG A 261 -5.22 4.97 -9.86
CA ARG A 261 -6.01 4.19 -10.81
C ARG A 261 -6.29 4.96 -12.11
N ILE A 262 -6.50 4.22 -13.19
CA ILE A 262 -6.91 4.76 -14.48
C ILE A 262 -8.34 5.28 -14.39
N GLU A 263 -8.53 6.50 -14.88
CA GLU A 263 -9.81 7.17 -14.94
C GLU A 263 -10.24 7.39 -16.38
N GLN A 264 -11.48 7.02 -16.71
CA GLN A 264 -12.16 7.48 -17.92
C GLN A 264 -12.78 8.87 -17.70
N PHE A 265 -12.57 9.78 -18.64
CA PHE A 265 -12.99 11.18 -18.52
C PHE A 265 -13.61 11.72 -19.84
N ASN A 266 -14.29 12.86 -19.75
CA ASN A 266 -14.86 13.55 -20.91
C ASN A 266 -13.79 14.35 -21.67
N PRO A 267 -13.96 14.63 -22.97
CA PRO A 267 -13.02 15.44 -23.75
C PRO A 267 -12.71 16.83 -23.15
N ASP A 268 -13.62 17.39 -22.35
CA ASP A 268 -13.44 18.68 -21.67
C ASP A 268 -12.65 18.61 -20.36
N GLY A 269 -12.16 17.41 -20.00
CA GLY A 269 -11.37 17.14 -18.80
C GLY A 269 -12.20 16.73 -17.58
N THR A 270 -13.54 16.82 -17.64
CA THR A 270 -14.42 16.50 -16.50
C THR A 270 -14.50 15.00 -16.27
N CYS A 271 -14.65 14.61 -15.01
CA CYS A 271 -14.89 13.21 -14.63
C CYS A 271 -16.23 12.73 -15.24
N LEU A 272 -16.27 11.47 -15.66
CA LEU A 272 -17.56 10.81 -15.91
C LEU A 272 -18.36 10.75 -14.59
N HIS A 273 -19.66 11.05 -14.65
CA HIS A 273 -20.51 11.11 -13.46
C HIS A 273 -20.97 9.73 -12.96
N ASN A 274 -20.88 8.72 -13.82
CA ASN A 274 -21.17 7.34 -13.46
C ASN A 274 -19.88 6.69 -12.96
N ASP A 275 -19.80 6.39 -11.67
CA ASP A 275 -18.61 5.80 -11.05
C ASP A 275 -18.25 4.46 -11.69
N ASP A 276 -19.20 3.58 -11.98
CA ASP A 276 -18.93 2.32 -12.67
C ASP A 276 -18.26 2.57 -14.03
N ALA A 277 -18.75 3.55 -14.80
CA ALA A 277 -18.20 3.88 -16.11
C ALA A 277 -16.84 4.60 -16.03
N ARG A 278 -16.71 5.54 -15.09
CA ARG A 278 -15.51 6.35 -14.81
C ARG A 278 -14.30 5.48 -14.51
N TRP A 279 -14.56 4.39 -13.82
CA TRP A 279 -13.58 3.49 -13.26
C TRP A 279 -13.50 2.16 -13.99
N SER A 280 -14.50 1.86 -14.82
CA SER A 280 -14.47 0.72 -15.72
C SER A 280 -13.44 0.96 -16.82
N ALA A 281 -12.25 0.42 -16.60
CA ALA A 281 -11.63 -0.37 -17.66
C ALA A 281 -12.24 -1.78 -17.62
N ARG A 282 -13.59 -1.93 -17.66
CA ARG A 282 -14.26 -3.22 -17.44
C ARG A 282 -13.91 -4.15 -18.60
N ALA A 283 -12.79 -4.86 -18.45
CA ALA A 283 -12.66 -6.25 -18.82
C ALA A 283 -13.81 -7.01 -18.19
N GLU A 284 -14.61 -7.73 -18.98
CA GLU A 284 -15.43 -8.81 -18.45
C GLU A 284 -14.42 -9.77 -17.84
N ARG A 285 -14.42 -9.77 -16.51
CA ARG A 285 -13.84 -10.79 -15.67
C ARG A 285 -14.42 -12.12 -16.10
N GLN A 286 -13.69 -12.84 -16.94
CA GLN A 286 -13.62 -14.29 -16.95
C GLN A 286 -12.41 -14.74 -17.77
N GLU A 287 -11.78 -15.78 -17.25
CA GLU A 287 -10.76 -16.64 -17.85
C GLU A 287 -9.31 -16.22 -17.59
N THR A 288 -8.67 -17.03 -16.75
CA THR A 288 -7.24 -17.36 -16.70
C THR A 288 -6.36 -16.56 -17.65
N PHE A 289 -5.49 -15.72 -17.08
CA PHE A 289 -4.51 -14.89 -17.77
C PHE A 289 -3.71 -15.69 -18.81
N SER A 290 -4.12 -15.58 -20.07
CA SER A 290 -3.27 -15.75 -21.24
C SER A 290 -3.37 -14.46 -22.06
N LEU A 291 -2.21 -13.97 -22.51
CA LEU A 291 -2.07 -12.70 -23.25
C LEU A 291 -2.96 -12.64 -24.51
N ASP A 292 -3.34 -13.79 -25.08
CA ASP A 292 -4.22 -13.89 -26.25
C ASP A 292 -5.71 -13.67 -25.95
N SER A 293 -6.16 -13.95 -24.72
CA SER A 293 -7.57 -13.81 -24.30
C SER A 293 -7.93 -12.35 -24.01
N PHE A 294 -6.95 -11.54 -23.60
CA PHE A 294 -7.09 -10.11 -23.29
C PHE A 294 -7.35 -9.25 -24.56
N LEU A 295 -6.64 -9.51 -25.65
CA LEU A 295 -6.87 -8.85 -26.95
C LEU A 295 -8.23 -9.23 -27.58
N GLY A 296 -8.72 -10.44 -27.32
CA GLY A 296 -10.02 -10.91 -27.79
C GLY A 296 -11.21 -10.22 -27.10
N TYR A 297 -11.04 -9.82 -25.84
CA TYR A 297 -12.05 -9.13 -25.05
C TYR A 297 -12.28 -7.66 -25.50
N PHE A 298 -11.20 -6.94 -25.82
CA PHE A 298 -11.27 -5.55 -26.31
C PHE A 298 -12.01 -5.40 -27.66
N LYS A 299 -12.19 -6.49 -28.38
CA LYS A 299 -12.97 -6.56 -29.61
C LYS A 299 -14.48 -6.70 -29.38
N LYS A 300 -15.00 -6.56 -28.16
CA LYS A 300 -16.46 -6.73 -27.90
C LYS A 300 -17.14 -5.56 -27.19
N LEU A 301 -16.40 -4.58 -26.68
CA LEU A 301 -16.95 -3.39 -26.01
C LEU A 301 -17.41 -2.28 -27.00
N PHE A 302 -17.80 -2.63 -28.23
CA PHE A 302 -18.13 -1.67 -29.28
C PHE A 302 -19.38 -0.84 -28.96
N THR A 303 -19.18 0.43 -28.65
CA THR A 303 -20.19 1.50 -28.68
C THR A 303 -19.53 2.75 -29.28
N ASN A 304 -20.28 3.49 -30.10
CA ASN A 304 -19.83 4.44 -31.14
C ASN A 304 -19.08 5.73 -30.70
N ASP A 305 -18.53 5.81 -29.48
CA ASP A 305 -17.92 7.06 -28.98
C ASP A 305 -16.42 6.90 -28.65
N ASP A 306 -15.61 7.91 -29.01
CA ASP A 306 -14.20 8.04 -28.62
C ASP A 306 -14.08 8.04 -27.08
N ARG A 307 -13.12 7.26 -26.55
CA ARG A 307 -12.88 7.17 -25.10
C ARG A 307 -11.53 7.76 -24.73
N TYR A 308 -11.54 8.51 -23.63
CA TYR A 308 -10.39 9.20 -23.08
C TYR A 308 -10.12 8.65 -21.68
N PHE A 309 -8.87 8.29 -21.44
CA PHE A 309 -8.40 7.76 -20.17
C PHE A 309 -7.22 8.58 -19.68
N ARG A 310 -7.08 8.75 -18.37
CA ARG A 310 -5.92 9.40 -17.77
C ARG A 310 -5.44 8.70 -16.51
N VAL A 311 -4.15 8.83 -16.27
CA VAL A 311 -3.47 8.44 -15.02
C VAL A 311 -2.73 9.66 -14.49
N PHE A 312 -2.87 9.92 -13.19
CA PHE A 312 -2.07 10.93 -12.49
C PHE A 312 -0.93 10.24 -11.75
N ALA A 313 0.30 10.67 -11.99
CA ALA A 313 1.48 10.29 -11.22
C ALA A 313 2.03 11.54 -10.54
N PHE A 314 1.86 11.64 -9.22
CA PHE A 314 2.40 12.72 -8.41
C PHE A 314 3.82 12.35 -8.00
N ILE A 315 4.80 13.09 -8.50
CA ILE A 315 6.22 12.89 -8.20
C ILE A 315 6.62 13.90 -7.13
N VAL A 316 7.07 13.41 -5.98
CA VAL A 316 7.58 14.19 -4.85
C VAL A 316 9.04 13.84 -4.66
N THR A 317 9.94 14.78 -4.97
CA THR A 317 11.39 14.54 -4.90
C THR A 317 12.16 15.85 -4.81
N ASP A 318 13.30 15.82 -4.12
CA ASP A 318 14.33 16.86 -4.10
C ASP A 318 15.31 16.76 -5.28
N GLN A 319 15.22 15.72 -6.09
CA GLN A 319 16.12 15.51 -7.22
C GLN A 319 15.64 16.24 -8.47
N ALA A 320 16.55 16.99 -9.09
CA ALA A 320 16.32 17.53 -10.43
C ALA A 320 16.28 16.39 -11.47
N TRP A 321 15.31 16.46 -12.39
CA TRP A 321 15.17 15.47 -13.45
C TRP A 321 14.71 16.11 -14.77
N THR A 322 14.90 15.38 -15.86
CA THR A 322 14.38 15.73 -17.18
C THR A 322 13.76 14.49 -17.80
N ALA A 323 12.56 14.62 -18.35
CA ALA A 323 11.85 13.49 -18.93
C ALA A 323 12.66 12.79 -20.04
N ASP A 324 12.64 11.46 -20.06
CA ASP A 324 13.29 10.67 -21.11
C ASP A 324 12.51 10.76 -22.42
N ARG A 325 12.89 11.70 -23.27
CA ARG A 325 12.22 11.98 -24.56
C ARG A 325 12.21 10.80 -25.52
N GLN A 326 13.01 9.75 -25.31
CA GLN A 326 13.04 8.57 -26.15
C GLN A 326 12.01 7.51 -25.74
N ARG A 327 11.45 7.63 -24.53
CA ARG A 327 10.49 6.67 -23.99
C ARG A 327 9.04 7.11 -24.16
N THR A 328 8.15 6.14 -24.30
CA THR A 328 6.70 6.31 -24.29
C THR A 328 6.10 5.32 -23.31
N VAL A 329 5.21 5.79 -22.43
CA VAL A 329 4.40 4.92 -21.58
C VAL A 329 3.31 4.29 -22.42
N SER A 330 3.28 2.96 -22.49
CA SER A 330 2.18 2.24 -23.14
C SER A 330 0.97 2.13 -22.21
N TRP A 331 -0.19 1.80 -22.78
CA TRP A 331 -1.38 1.50 -21.99
C TRP A 331 -1.16 0.34 -21.00
N GLU A 332 -0.46 -0.71 -21.46
CA GLU A 332 -0.10 -1.88 -20.67
C GLU A 332 0.82 -1.50 -19.50
N GLU A 333 1.83 -0.66 -19.75
CA GLU A 333 2.72 -0.16 -18.69
C GLU A 333 1.96 0.64 -17.64
N ALA A 334 1.06 1.53 -18.06
CA ALA A 334 0.24 2.32 -17.14
C ALA A 334 -0.77 1.48 -16.34
N HIS A 335 -1.27 0.38 -16.93
CA HIS A 335 -2.06 -0.62 -16.19
C HIS A 335 -1.21 -1.38 -15.19
N GLY A 336 -0.01 -1.81 -15.60
CA GLY A 336 0.93 -2.54 -14.75
C GLY A 336 1.32 -1.77 -13.49
N TRP A 337 1.33 -0.43 -13.53
CA TRP A 337 1.53 0.38 -12.33
C TRP A 337 0.49 0.15 -11.23
N MET A 338 -0.71 -0.35 -11.56
CA MET A 338 -1.76 -0.68 -10.60
C MET A 338 -1.65 -2.09 -10.02
N ASP A 339 -0.88 -2.97 -10.66
CA ASP A 339 -0.58 -4.32 -10.18
C ASP A 339 0.49 -4.32 -9.06
N GLU A 340 1.08 -3.15 -8.82
CA GLU A 340 2.17 -2.95 -7.88
C GLU A 340 1.73 -2.92 -6.41
N VAL A 341 2.70 -3.12 -5.52
CA VAL A 341 2.46 -3.59 -4.15
C VAL A 341 2.15 -2.50 -3.14
N SER A 342 2.86 -1.38 -3.25
CA SER A 342 2.88 -0.39 -2.18
C SER A 342 1.62 0.45 -2.26
N ASN A 343 0.66 0.21 -1.38
CA ASN A 343 -0.57 1.00 -1.27
C ASN A 343 -0.48 2.07 -0.16
N ARG A 344 0.70 2.21 0.46
CA ARG A 344 1.01 3.17 1.52
C ARG A 344 2.43 3.68 1.37
N LEU A 345 2.68 4.92 1.77
CA LEU A 345 4.03 5.46 1.81
C LEU A 345 4.89 4.72 2.85
N PRO A 346 6.06 4.18 2.47
CA PRO A 346 7.02 3.60 3.41
C PRO A 346 7.44 4.60 4.48
N ARG A 347 7.54 4.12 5.72
CA ARG A 347 7.78 4.95 6.92
C ARG A 347 9.11 5.70 6.84
N GLU A 348 10.11 5.08 6.23
CA GLU A 348 11.46 5.61 6.03
C GLU A 348 11.39 6.84 5.12
N ILE A 349 10.70 6.75 3.98
CA ILE A 349 10.47 7.88 3.07
C ILE A 349 9.63 8.94 3.77
N GLY A 350 8.50 8.56 4.38
CA GLY A 350 7.57 9.51 4.99
C GLY A 350 8.15 10.33 6.15
N ARG A 351 9.23 9.88 6.79
CA ARG A 351 9.93 10.59 7.86
C ARG A 351 10.92 11.64 7.39
N ARG A 352 11.33 11.60 6.12
CA ARG A 352 12.24 12.59 5.54
C ARG A 352 11.64 13.98 5.63
N GLU A 353 12.48 14.95 5.96
CA GLU A 353 12.10 16.35 5.99
C GLU A 353 11.90 16.88 4.57
N VAL A 354 10.98 17.83 4.41
CA VAL A 354 10.82 18.56 3.15
C VAL A 354 11.96 19.57 3.07
N ASP A 355 12.85 19.39 2.10
CA ASP A 355 13.90 20.36 1.75
C ASP A 355 13.34 21.47 0.84
N ASP A 356 14.01 22.63 0.78
CA ASP A 356 13.68 23.78 -0.08
C ASP A 356 13.70 23.39 -1.58
N ASP A 357 14.49 22.38 -1.92
CA ASP A 357 14.58 21.83 -3.28
C ASP A 357 13.49 20.78 -3.58
N THR A 358 12.71 20.35 -2.58
CA THR A 358 11.61 19.39 -2.78
C THR A 358 10.58 19.96 -3.74
N LYS A 359 10.32 19.26 -4.84
CA LYS A 359 9.27 19.60 -5.81
C LYS A 359 8.14 18.59 -5.76
N VAL A 360 6.92 19.10 -5.94
CA VAL A 360 5.71 18.30 -6.11
C VAL A 360 5.20 18.54 -7.52
N THR A 361 5.38 17.58 -8.42
CA THR A 361 4.95 17.68 -9.81
C THR A 361 3.95 16.59 -10.13
N VAL A 362 2.83 16.93 -10.74
CA VAL A 362 1.93 15.91 -11.31
C VAL A 362 2.27 15.68 -12.79
N LEU A 363 2.39 14.42 -13.16
CA LEU A 363 2.47 13.94 -14.54
C LEU A 363 1.13 13.33 -14.92
N ILE A 364 0.61 13.69 -16.08
CA ILE A 364 -0.67 13.23 -16.59
C ILE A 364 -0.42 12.45 -17.86
N TYR A 365 -0.72 11.15 -17.84
CA TYR A 365 -0.64 10.28 -19.01
C TYR A 365 -2.05 10.09 -19.56
N GLU A 366 -2.31 10.61 -20.75
CA GLU A 366 -3.60 10.50 -21.42
C GLU A 366 -3.57 9.45 -22.52
N PHE A 367 -4.58 8.60 -22.56
CA PHE A 367 -4.75 7.59 -23.60
C PHE A 367 -6.07 7.83 -24.33
N ARG A 368 -6.03 7.78 -25.66
CA ARG A 368 -7.22 7.86 -26.51
C ARG A 368 -7.36 6.59 -27.33
N LYS A 369 -8.55 5.99 -27.29
CA LYS A 369 -8.88 4.83 -28.13
C LYS A 369 -9.81 5.28 -29.25
N LYS A 370 -9.36 5.16 -30.50
CA LYS A 370 -10.14 5.47 -31.71
C LYS A 370 -10.71 4.21 -32.35
N GLU A 371 -11.94 4.31 -32.86
CA GLU A 371 -12.71 3.21 -33.48
C GLU A 371 -11.95 2.46 -34.60
N SER A 372 -11.18 3.19 -35.42
CA SER A 372 -10.77 2.67 -36.73
C SER A 372 -9.51 1.81 -36.76
N ASN A 373 -8.73 1.74 -35.67
CA ASN A 373 -7.44 1.00 -35.69
C ASN A 373 -7.08 0.21 -34.43
N GLY A 374 -7.88 0.25 -33.36
CA GLY A 374 -7.65 -0.56 -32.14
C GLY A 374 -6.41 -0.21 -31.30
N ASP A 375 -5.49 0.58 -31.85
CA ASP A 375 -4.28 1.04 -31.16
C ASP A 375 -4.62 2.10 -30.10
N ASP A 376 -4.18 1.85 -28.85
CA ASP A 376 -4.25 2.80 -27.75
C ASP A 376 -3.05 3.76 -27.85
N PHE A 377 -3.32 5.04 -28.15
CA PHE A 377 -2.25 6.02 -28.28
C PHE A 377 -2.17 6.90 -27.03
N LEU A 378 -0.97 6.99 -26.47
CA LEU A 378 -0.62 8.06 -25.54
C LEU A 378 -0.74 9.39 -26.31
N THR A 379 -1.63 10.28 -25.85
CA THR A 379 -1.88 11.57 -26.51
C THR A 379 -0.76 12.53 -26.14
N LYS A 380 0.07 12.92 -27.10
CA LYS A 380 1.19 13.83 -26.91
C LYS A 380 1.22 14.92 -27.98
N PRO A 381 1.19 16.21 -27.60
CA PRO A 381 0.82 16.72 -26.27
C PRO A 381 -0.67 16.46 -25.97
N SER A 382 -1.06 16.62 -24.70
CA SER A 382 -2.47 16.71 -24.34
C SER A 382 -3.14 17.90 -25.02
N GLU A 383 -4.43 17.76 -25.34
CA GLU A 383 -5.29 18.90 -25.75
C GLU A 383 -5.58 19.84 -24.56
N LEU A 384 -5.43 19.35 -23.31
CA LEU A 384 -5.69 20.09 -22.09
C LEU A 384 -4.39 20.35 -21.29
N PRO A 385 -4.16 21.58 -20.81
CA PRO A 385 -3.07 21.85 -19.89
C PRO A 385 -3.19 21.04 -18.59
N GLY A 386 -2.07 20.71 -17.94
CA GLY A 386 -2.08 19.91 -16.72
C GLY A 386 -2.90 20.52 -15.58
N ARG A 387 -2.84 21.86 -15.45
CA ARG A 387 -3.71 22.62 -14.53
C ARG A 387 -5.20 22.38 -14.82
N THR A 388 -5.59 22.38 -16.09
CA THR A 388 -6.98 22.17 -16.52
C THR A 388 -7.45 20.77 -16.15
N HIS A 389 -6.62 19.73 -16.29
CA HIS A 389 -6.96 18.39 -15.81
C HIS A 389 -7.28 18.37 -14.33
N LEU A 390 -6.41 18.95 -13.50
CA LEU A 390 -6.60 18.98 -12.05
C LEU A 390 -7.83 19.81 -11.64
N GLN A 391 -8.11 20.90 -12.34
CA GLN A 391 -9.32 21.70 -12.08
C GLN A 391 -10.59 20.96 -12.46
N ARG A 392 -10.60 20.29 -13.62
CA ARG A 392 -11.77 19.60 -14.14
C ARG A 392 -12.04 18.26 -13.44
N SER A 393 -11.01 17.62 -12.89
CA SER A 393 -11.18 16.52 -11.92
C SER A 393 -11.57 17.03 -10.52
N GLN A 394 -11.46 18.33 -10.29
CA GLN A 394 -11.59 19.04 -9.01
C GLN A 394 -10.55 18.57 -7.97
N LEU A 395 -9.45 17.95 -8.40
CA LEU A 395 -8.31 17.64 -7.54
C LEU A 395 -7.60 18.90 -7.07
N LEU A 396 -7.44 19.91 -7.94
CA LEU A 396 -6.72 21.14 -7.56
C LEU A 396 -7.37 21.83 -6.36
N ASP A 397 -8.70 21.91 -6.37
CA ASP A 397 -9.47 22.54 -5.30
C ASP A 397 -9.41 21.75 -3.99
N GLN A 398 -9.23 20.43 -4.03
CA GLN A 398 -9.05 19.61 -2.84
C GLN A 398 -7.62 19.69 -2.31
N ILE A 399 -6.61 19.59 -3.18
CA ILE A 399 -5.19 19.70 -2.81
C ILE A 399 -4.89 21.06 -2.18
N SER A 400 -5.55 22.13 -2.65
CA SER A 400 -5.33 23.49 -2.14
C SER A 400 -5.98 23.75 -0.77
N ARG A 401 -6.75 22.80 -0.21
CA ARG A 401 -7.34 22.94 1.12
C ARG A 401 -6.28 22.61 2.17
N LYS A 402 -6.10 23.52 3.12
CA LYS A 402 -5.18 23.36 4.26
C LYS A 402 -5.86 22.65 5.41
#